data_AF-X0V908-F1
#
_entry.id   AF-X0V908-F1
#
_cell.length_a   1.000
_cell.length_b   1.000
_cell.length_c   1.000
_cell.angle_alpha   90.00
_cell.angle_beta   90.00
_cell.angle_gamma   90.00
#
_symmetry.space_group_name_H-M   'P 1'
#
loop_
_entity.id
_entity.type
_entity.pdbx_description
1 polymer ?
#
loop_
_entity_poly.entity_id
_entity_poly.type
_entity_poly.pdbx_seq_one_letter_code
_entity_poly.pdbx_strand_id
1 'polypeptide(L)'
;QLISSRLKKQIATESISRRGKKIKSLSRSAVPSEQWRVEEKYQEDYERDANKVALLAKQSTQRELLSYKIFPEPKDTSTLIFKEFGRQFHSAVDELITRVNARDCPTEAELERNFKSYSPGSPRRGRRGRGSLKISSRNLSEVEAMITDALCRARAESASVYANPADLSGYESWGEYKYDVGMKESVEDCWYGQLAYWIIEDVIDTIGALNSGSNSVFTSPVKRLLFGSFTTSTSEKRSKKKEADDKPSYVLSIKE
;
A
#
# COMPACT_ATOMS: atom_id res chain seq x y z
N GLN A 1 -13.63 -29.25 84.57
CA GLN A 1 -12.94 -27.99 84.23
C GLN A 1 -13.75 -27.25 83.17
N LEU A 2 -14.50 -26.22 83.58
CA LEU A 2 -15.37 -25.42 82.70
C LEU A 2 -14.57 -24.24 82.15
N ILE A 3 -14.16 -24.32 80.89
CA ILE A 3 -13.69 -23.15 80.15
C ILE A 3 -14.89 -22.19 80.04
N SER A 4 -14.76 -20.99 80.61
CA SER A 4 -15.85 -20.01 80.65
C SER A 4 -16.33 -19.68 79.23
N SER A 5 -17.64 -19.50 79.08
CA SER A 5 -18.27 -19.19 77.78
C SER A 5 -17.70 -17.94 77.12
N ARG A 6 -17.18 -17.00 77.93
CA ARG A 6 -16.46 -15.80 77.47
C ARG A 6 -15.11 -16.13 76.82
N LEU A 7 -14.32 -17.03 77.42
CA LEU A 7 -13.04 -17.44 76.86
C LEU A 7 -13.23 -18.20 75.54
N LYS A 8 -14.26 -19.08 75.47
CA LYS A 8 -14.63 -19.76 74.21
C LYS A 8 -15.00 -18.76 73.10
N LYS A 9 -15.79 -17.72 73.43
CA LYS A 9 -16.12 -16.65 72.48
C LYS A 9 -14.86 -15.89 72.04
N GLN A 10 -14.00 -15.46 72.96
CA GLN A 10 -12.76 -14.75 72.62
C GLN A 10 -11.83 -15.56 71.72
N ILE A 11 -11.61 -16.83 72.02
CA ILE A 11 -10.76 -17.72 71.21
C ILE A 11 -11.34 -17.87 69.80
N ALA A 12 -12.66 -18.06 69.66
CA ALA A 12 -13.30 -18.17 68.34
C ALA A 12 -13.19 -16.88 67.52
N THR A 13 -13.37 -15.70 68.13
CA THR A 13 -13.30 -14.43 67.42
C THR A 13 -11.86 -14.05 67.03
N GLU A 14 -10.90 -14.19 67.94
CA GLU A 14 -9.52 -13.76 67.67
C GLU A 14 -8.73 -14.77 66.84
N SER A 15 -8.81 -16.06 67.18
CA SER A 15 -7.98 -17.08 66.53
C SER A 15 -8.56 -17.52 65.19
N ILE A 16 -9.87 -17.82 65.15
CA ILE A 16 -10.49 -18.38 63.94
C ILE A 16 -10.88 -17.26 62.98
N SER A 17 -11.52 -16.21 63.50
CA SER A 17 -12.13 -15.19 62.63
C SER A 17 -11.14 -14.12 62.17
N ARG A 18 -10.26 -13.62 63.05
CA ARG A 18 -9.28 -12.58 62.68
C ARG A 18 -7.96 -13.16 62.17
N ARG A 19 -7.30 -14.04 62.93
CA ARG A 19 -6.04 -14.66 62.48
C ARG A 19 -6.24 -15.61 61.30
N GLY A 20 -7.26 -16.47 61.34
CA GLY A 20 -7.56 -17.38 60.23
C GLY A 20 -7.87 -16.68 58.91
N LYS A 21 -8.65 -15.59 58.92
CA LYS A 21 -8.92 -14.78 57.72
C LYS A 21 -7.67 -14.06 57.20
N LYS A 22 -6.83 -13.52 58.10
CA LYS A 22 -5.58 -12.85 57.73
C LYS A 22 -4.54 -13.81 57.15
N ILE A 23 -4.44 -15.04 57.68
CA ILE A 23 -3.55 -16.07 57.13
C ILE A 23 -4.06 -16.55 55.77
N LYS A 24 -5.38 -16.76 55.60
CA LYS A 24 -5.96 -17.08 54.28
C LYS A 24 -5.79 -15.96 53.25
N SER A 25 -5.85 -14.69 53.65
CA SER A 25 -5.58 -13.58 52.73
C SER A 25 -4.11 -13.53 52.35
N LEU A 26 -3.19 -13.71 53.32
CA LEU A 26 -1.75 -13.75 53.07
C LEU A 26 -1.33 -14.95 52.22
N SER A 27 -1.96 -16.12 52.41
CA SER A 27 -1.66 -17.31 51.58
C SER A 27 -2.22 -17.18 50.16
N ARG A 28 -3.29 -16.40 49.97
CA ARG A 28 -3.82 -16.07 48.62
C ARG A 28 -3.03 -14.97 47.93
N SER A 29 -2.42 -14.05 48.68
CA SER A 29 -1.58 -12.98 48.14
C SER A 29 -0.11 -13.38 48.01
N ALA A 30 0.28 -14.53 48.57
CA ALA A 30 1.63 -15.05 48.43
C ALA A 30 1.80 -15.58 47.00
N VAL A 31 2.69 -14.93 46.25
CA VAL A 31 3.18 -15.38 44.94
C VAL A 31 3.68 -16.83 45.11
N PRO A 32 3.14 -17.81 44.36
CA PRO A 32 3.63 -19.17 44.38
C PRO A 32 5.14 -19.21 44.13
N SER A 33 5.86 -20.09 44.83
CA SER A 33 7.32 -20.23 44.71
C SER A 33 7.79 -20.65 43.31
N GLU A 34 6.88 -21.03 42.41
CA GLU A 34 7.14 -21.42 41.02
C GLU A 34 6.81 -20.30 40.02
N GLN A 35 6.18 -19.20 40.46
CA GLN A 35 5.77 -18.12 39.56
C GLN A 35 6.97 -17.44 38.89
N TRP A 36 8.14 -17.44 39.53
CA TRP A 36 9.38 -16.90 38.93
C TRP A 36 9.78 -17.66 37.66
N ARG A 37 9.51 -18.96 37.54
CA ARG A 37 9.82 -19.74 36.32
C ARG A 37 8.90 -19.36 35.16
N VAL A 38 7.64 -19.05 35.47
CA VAL A 38 6.68 -18.56 34.48
C VAL A 38 7.06 -17.15 34.03
N GLU A 39 7.46 -16.30 34.97
CA GLU A 39 7.91 -14.94 34.71
C GLU A 39 9.23 -14.91 33.92
N GLU A 40 10.18 -15.80 34.24
CA GLU A 40 11.45 -15.95 33.53
C GLU A 40 11.20 -16.29 32.06
N LYS A 41 10.38 -17.32 31.79
CA LYS A 41 10.00 -17.67 30.41
C LYS A 41 9.31 -16.50 29.69
N TYR A 42 8.43 -15.78 30.38
CA TYR A 42 7.78 -14.60 29.82
C TYR A 42 8.78 -13.50 29.45
N GLN A 43 9.76 -13.24 30.32
CA GLN A 43 10.84 -12.27 30.05
C GLN A 43 11.72 -12.71 28.88
N GLU A 44 12.08 -14.00 28.78
CA GLU A 44 12.80 -14.55 27.63
C GLU A 44 12.01 -14.40 26.33
N ASP A 45 10.70 -14.67 26.34
CA ASP A 45 9.83 -14.48 25.18
C ASP A 45 9.79 -13.01 24.75
N TYR A 46 9.69 -12.09 25.72
CA TYR A 46 9.71 -10.64 25.47
C TYR A 46 11.05 -10.16 24.92
N GLU A 47 12.17 -10.64 25.45
CA GLU A 47 13.51 -10.31 24.95
C GLU A 47 13.69 -10.79 23.50
N ARG A 48 13.24 -12.01 23.20
CA ARG A 48 13.29 -12.54 21.82
C ARG A 48 12.45 -11.72 20.86
N ASP A 49 11.25 -11.31 21.27
CA ASP A 49 10.39 -10.47 20.43
C ASP A 49 11.01 -9.09 20.21
N ALA A 50 11.49 -8.42 21.26
CA ALA A 50 12.16 -7.13 21.16
C ALA A 50 13.38 -7.17 20.21
N ASN A 51 14.20 -8.22 20.33
CA ASN A 51 15.35 -8.42 19.44
C ASN A 51 14.92 -8.67 17.98
N LYS A 52 13.83 -9.42 17.77
CA LYS A 52 13.27 -9.65 16.43
C LYS A 52 12.73 -8.36 15.82
N VAL A 53 12.01 -7.55 16.59
CA VAL A 53 11.51 -6.23 16.15
C VAL A 53 12.66 -5.30 15.79
N ALA A 54 13.71 -5.25 16.62
CA ALA A 54 14.90 -4.43 16.33
C ALA A 54 15.61 -4.87 15.04
N LEU A 55 15.72 -6.18 14.82
CA LEU A 55 16.31 -6.74 13.59
C LEU A 55 15.45 -6.38 12.36
N LEU A 56 14.13 -6.57 12.45
CA LEU A 56 13.20 -6.22 11.38
C LEU A 56 13.24 -4.73 11.07
N ALA A 57 13.29 -3.87 12.09
CA ALA A 57 13.43 -2.44 11.93
C ALA A 57 14.75 -2.10 11.20
N LYS A 58 15.87 -2.68 11.63
CA LYS A 58 17.17 -2.47 10.97
C LYS A 58 17.15 -2.89 9.51
N GLN A 59 16.61 -4.08 9.20
CA GLN A 59 16.46 -4.57 7.83
C GLN A 59 15.54 -3.66 7.01
N SER A 60 14.43 -3.19 7.60
CA SER A 60 13.49 -2.28 6.96
C SER A 60 14.09 -0.91 6.66
N THR A 61 15.14 -0.50 7.40
CA THR A 61 15.88 0.75 7.17
C THR A 61 17.05 0.62 6.19
N GLN A 62 17.44 -0.60 5.80
CA GLN A 62 18.52 -0.85 4.83
C GLN A 62 18.00 -0.86 3.39
N ARG A 63 17.10 0.07 3.06
CA ARG A 63 16.55 0.18 1.71
C ARG A 63 17.48 0.97 0.81
N GLU A 64 17.56 0.56 -0.45
CA GLU A 64 18.34 1.27 -1.44
C GLU A 64 17.71 2.62 -1.73
N LEU A 65 18.57 3.65 -1.77
CA LEU A 65 18.19 5.00 -2.16
C LEU A 65 18.30 5.11 -3.67
N LEU A 66 17.33 5.78 -4.29
CA LEU A 66 17.39 6.10 -5.72
C LEU A 66 18.61 6.97 -6.02
N SER A 67 18.92 7.93 -5.12
CA SER A 67 20.09 8.80 -5.26
C SER A 67 20.81 9.07 -3.94
N TYR A 68 22.02 8.52 -3.80
CA TYR A 68 22.96 8.85 -2.72
C TYR A 68 23.61 10.25 -2.88
N LYS A 69 23.35 10.95 -3.99
CA LYS A 69 23.85 12.32 -4.18
C LYS A 69 23.02 13.36 -3.42
N ILE A 70 21.77 13.01 -3.11
CA ILE A 70 20.83 13.86 -2.37
C ILE A 70 20.83 13.51 -0.88
N PHE A 71 21.07 12.24 -0.53
CA PHE A 71 21.00 11.75 0.85
C PHE A 71 22.33 11.13 1.34
N PRO A 72 22.83 11.49 2.53
CA PRO A 72 22.46 12.64 3.35
C PRO A 72 22.87 13.96 2.67
N GLU A 73 22.31 15.10 3.14
CA GLU A 73 22.36 16.47 2.57
C GLU A 73 23.34 16.69 1.40
N PRO A 74 22.86 17.15 0.23
CA PRO A 74 23.66 17.18 -0.99
C PRO A 74 24.87 18.10 -0.85
N LYS A 75 26.05 17.58 -1.21
CA LYS A 75 27.27 18.40 -1.33
C LYS A 75 27.25 19.29 -2.57
N ASP A 76 26.51 18.86 -3.59
CA ASP A 76 26.33 19.57 -4.84
C ASP A 76 25.10 20.48 -4.74
N THR A 77 25.26 21.75 -5.08
CA THR A 77 24.17 22.73 -5.11
C THR A 77 23.50 22.82 -6.48
N SER A 78 23.92 22.01 -7.44
CA SER A 78 23.37 21.96 -8.78
C SER A 78 21.94 21.43 -8.79
N THR A 79 21.05 22.12 -9.50
CA THR A 79 19.65 21.72 -9.68
C THR A 79 19.49 20.44 -10.51
N LEU A 80 20.55 20.01 -11.19
CA LEU A 80 20.56 18.81 -12.02
C LEU A 80 20.42 17.53 -11.20
N ILE A 81 20.85 17.52 -9.93
CA ILE A 81 20.75 16.34 -9.06
C ILE A 81 19.29 15.94 -8.82
N PHE A 82 18.38 16.92 -8.75
CA PHE A 82 16.94 16.70 -8.54
C PHE A 82 16.24 16.19 -9.79
N LYS A 83 16.64 16.69 -10.97
CA LYS A 83 16.17 16.16 -12.25
C LYS A 83 16.63 14.72 -12.47
N GLU A 84 17.86 14.42 -12.08
CA GLU A 84 18.39 13.06 -12.12
C GLU A 84 17.59 12.13 -11.21
N PHE A 85 17.26 12.57 -10.00
CA PHE A 85 16.40 11.82 -9.09
C PHE A 85 15.02 11.52 -9.70
N GLY A 86 14.35 12.52 -10.30
CA GLY A 86 13.07 12.29 -10.97
C GLY A 86 13.16 11.25 -12.10
N ARG A 87 14.24 11.28 -12.89
CA ARG A 87 14.50 10.26 -13.93
C ARG A 87 14.71 8.86 -13.34
N GLN A 88 15.50 8.76 -12.27
CA GLN A 88 15.72 7.49 -11.57
C GLN A 88 14.43 6.95 -10.95
N PHE A 89 13.58 7.83 -10.41
CA PHE A 89 12.27 7.47 -9.90
C PHE A 89 11.38 6.85 -11.00
N HIS A 90 11.28 7.48 -12.18
CA HIS A 90 10.53 6.91 -13.31
C HIS A 90 11.08 5.54 -13.73
N SER A 91 12.39 5.47 -13.95
CA SER A 91 13.05 4.22 -14.37
C SER A 91 12.78 3.09 -13.38
N ALA A 92 12.92 3.37 -12.08
CA ALA A 92 12.69 2.39 -11.04
C ALA A 92 11.22 1.93 -11.03
N VAL A 93 10.25 2.86 -11.10
CA VAL A 93 8.82 2.50 -11.17
C VAL A 93 8.49 1.66 -12.41
N ASP A 94 9.03 2.03 -13.58
CA ASP A 94 8.84 1.26 -14.82
C ASP A 94 9.42 -0.16 -14.72
N GLU A 95 10.57 -0.30 -14.05
CA GLU A 95 11.17 -1.60 -13.75
C GLU A 95 10.29 -2.42 -12.80
N LEU A 96 9.69 -1.81 -11.77
CA LEU A 96 8.75 -2.50 -10.88
C LEU A 96 7.55 -3.04 -11.66
N ILE A 97 6.94 -2.22 -12.52
CA ILE A 97 5.78 -2.56 -13.36
C ILE A 97 6.13 -3.67 -14.36
N THR A 98 7.29 -3.57 -15.01
CA THR A 98 7.77 -4.59 -15.95
C THR A 98 8.02 -5.93 -15.24
N ARG A 99 8.62 -5.91 -14.05
CA ARG A 99 8.96 -7.10 -13.26
C ARG A 99 7.73 -7.91 -12.86
N VAL A 100 6.60 -7.26 -12.57
CA VAL A 100 5.33 -7.96 -12.29
C VAL A 100 4.52 -8.27 -13.55
N ASN A 101 5.01 -7.99 -14.75
CA ASN A 101 4.24 -8.07 -16.00
C ASN A 101 2.89 -7.34 -15.90
N ALA A 102 2.93 -6.14 -15.31
CA ALA A 102 1.78 -5.25 -15.27
C ALA A 102 1.59 -4.56 -16.62
N ARG A 103 0.35 -4.36 -17.03
CA ARG A 103 0.02 -3.64 -18.26
C ARG A 103 -1.17 -2.70 -18.05
N ASP A 104 -1.29 -1.72 -18.93
CA ASP A 104 -2.48 -0.88 -18.98
C ASP A 104 -3.73 -1.66 -19.43
N CYS A 105 -4.85 -1.24 -18.86
CA CYS A 105 -6.16 -1.59 -19.39
C CYS A 105 -6.32 -0.97 -20.79
N PRO A 106 -6.96 -1.66 -21.77
CA PRO A 106 -7.28 -1.06 -23.05
C PRO A 106 -7.97 0.29 -22.87
N THR A 107 -7.44 1.35 -23.50
CA THR A 107 -8.06 2.67 -23.44
C THR A 107 -9.19 2.77 -24.46
N GLU A 108 -10.17 3.64 -24.22
CA GLU A 108 -11.25 3.87 -25.17
C GLU A 108 -10.73 4.34 -26.54
N ALA A 109 -9.65 5.12 -26.55
CA ALA A 109 -8.96 5.52 -27.78
C ALA A 109 -8.33 4.35 -28.55
N GLU A 110 -7.77 3.35 -27.85
CA GLU A 110 -7.29 2.11 -28.48
C GLU A 110 -8.44 1.31 -29.08
N LEU A 111 -9.57 1.20 -28.36
CA LEU A 111 -10.76 0.51 -28.85
C LEU A 111 -11.31 1.21 -30.12
N GLU A 112 -11.45 2.54 -30.08
CA GLU A 112 -11.87 3.36 -31.23
C GLU A 112 -10.96 3.24 -32.45
N ARG A 113 -9.63 3.24 -32.25
CA ARG A 113 -8.66 3.11 -33.34
C ARG A 113 -8.81 1.76 -34.04
N ASN A 114 -9.02 0.69 -33.27
CA ASN A 114 -9.28 -0.63 -33.83
C ASN A 114 -10.58 -0.62 -34.64
N PHE A 115 -11.67 -0.04 -34.14
CA PHE A 115 -12.93 0.07 -34.89
C PHE A 115 -12.79 0.83 -36.21
N LYS A 116 -12.05 1.95 -36.22
CA LYS A 116 -11.80 2.75 -37.45
C LYS A 116 -11.02 1.97 -38.51
N SER A 117 -10.20 0.99 -38.08
CA SER A 117 -9.39 0.15 -38.95
C SER A 117 -10.19 -0.98 -39.62
N TYR A 118 -11.29 -1.43 -39.00
CA TYR A 118 -12.16 -2.50 -39.51
C TYR A 118 -13.35 -2.03 -40.33
N SER A 119 -13.62 -0.72 -40.42
CA SER A 119 -14.54 -0.18 -41.42
C SER A 119 -13.91 -0.32 -42.81
N PRO A 120 -14.35 -1.26 -43.66
CA PRO A 120 -13.78 -1.43 -44.99
C PRO A 120 -14.35 -0.33 -45.88
N GLY A 121 -13.60 0.76 -46.00
CA GLY A 121 -13.70 1.68 -47.12
C GLY A 121 -14.96 2.55 -47.19
N SER A 122 -14.75 3.85 -47.04
CA SER A 122 -15.31 4.76 -48.04
C SER A 122 -14.18 5.50 -48.75
N PRO A 123 -13.54 4.90 -49.76
CA PRO A 123 -12.68 5.63 -50.66
C PRO A 123 -13.53 6.20 -51.80
N ARG A 124 -13.62 7.54 -51.82
CA ARG A 124 -13.77 8.42 -53.00
C ARG A 124 -14.97 8.26 -53.96
N ARG A 125 -15.53 9.45 -54.29
CA ARG A 125 -16.12 9.85 -55.58
C ARG A 125 -17.40 9.13 -56.07
N GLY A 126 -18.50 9.86 -56.00
CA GLY A 126 -19.41 10.05 -57.14
C GLY A 126 -20.53 9.03 -57.35
N ARG A 127 -21.61 9.55 -57.93
CA ARG A 127 -22.77 8.87 -58.54
C ARG A 127 -23.87 8.30 -57.62
N ARG A 128 -25.00 9.03 -57.65
CA ARG A 128 -26.39 8.54 -57.76
C ARG A 128 -26.50 7.00 -57.82
N GLY A 129 -26.97 6.40 -56.72
CA GLY A 129 -27.33 4.99 -56.64
C GLY A 129 -28.36 4.78 -55.53
N ARG A 130 -29.63 4.72 -55.93
CA ARG A 130 -30.81 4.49 -55.10
C ARG A 130 -30.80 3.02 -54.64
N GLY A 131 -30.51 2.76 -53.37
CA GLY A 131 -30.46 1.40 -52.83
C GLY A 131 -29.82 1.33 -51.45
N SER A 132 -30.37 2.06 -50.47
CA SER A 132 -29.95 1.97 -49.07
C SER A 132 -30.40 0.62 -48.50
N LEU A 133 -29.50 -0.38 -48.58
CA LEU A 133 -29.51 -1.51 -47.67
C LEU A 133 -29.26 -0.97 -46.27
N LYS A 134 -30.34 -0.79 -45.50
CA LYS A 134 -30.28 -0.57 -44.05
C LYS A 134 -29.72 -1.83 -43.41
N ILE A 135 -28.40 -1.95 -43.38
CA ILE A 135 -27.72 -2.85 -42.45
C ILE A 135 -28.16 -2.39 -41.06
N SER A 136 -28.89 -3.26 -40.37
CA SER A 136 -29.41 -3.03 -39.02
C SER A 136 -28.28 -2.59 -38.10
N SER A 137 -28.37 -1.37 -37.56
CA SER A 137 -27.39 -0.81 -36.61
C SER A 137 -27.20 -1.70 -35.37
N ARG A 138 -28.15 -2.59 -35.08
CA ARG A 138 -28.05 -3.57 -33.99
C ARG A 138 -26.98 -4.64 -34.22
N ASN A 139 -26.72 -5.04 -35.47
CA ASN A 139 -25.77 -6.12 -35.76
C ASN A 139 -24.32 -5.61 -35.81
N LEU A 140 -24.11 -4.33 -36.15
CA LEU A 140 -22.79 -3.70 -36.07
C LEU A 140 -22.33 -3.59 -34.61
N SER A 141 -23.25 -3.25 -33.70
CA SER A 141 -22.99 -3.20 -32.25
C SER A 141 -22.59 -4.55 -31.66
N GLU A 142 -23.15 -5.67 -32.16
CA GLU A 142 -22.80 -7.01 -31.68
C GLU A 142 -21.39 -7.44 -32.15
N VAL A 143 -21.06 -7.16 -33.41
CA VAL A 143 -19.71 -7.42 -33.95
C VAL A 143 -18.67 -6.53 -33.23
N GLU A 144 -19.01 -5.25 -33.01
CA GLU A 144 -18.16 -4.34 -32.24
C GLU A 144 -17.93 -4.86 -30.82
N ALA A 145 -18.97 -5.33 -30.12
CA ALA A 145 -18.86 -5.94 -28.80
C ALA A 145 -18.00 -7.22 -28.79
N MET A 146 -18.09 -8.05 -29.84
CA MET A 146 -17.21 -9.22 -29.96
C MET A 146 -15.74 -8.83 -30.17
N ILE A 147 -15.47 -7.78 -30.94
CA ILE A 147 -14.11 -7.28 -31.18
C ILE A 147 -13.51 -6.70 -29.89
N THR A 148 -14.28 -5.91 -29.14
CA THR A 148 -13.81 -5.39 -27.84
C THR A 148 -13.56 -6.50 -26.85
N ASP A 149 -14.47 -7.46 -26.75
CA ASP A 149 -14.30 -8.62 -25.86
C ASP A 149 -13.04 -9.42 -26.22
N ALA A 150 -12.79 -9.67 -27.51
CA ALA A 150 -11.57 -10.34 -27.96
C ALA A 150 -10.30 -9.55 -27.62
N LEU A 151 -10.30 -8.23 -27.79
CA LEU A 151 -9.15 -7.38 -27.46
C LEU A 151 -8.90 -7.33 -25.95
N CYS A 152 -9.96 -7.14 -25.17
CA CYS A 152 -9.90 -7.14 -23.71
C CYS A 152 -9.40 -8.48 -23.18
N ARG A 153 -9.90 -9.60 -23.73
CA ARG A 153 -9.46 -10.95 -23.38
C ARG A 153 -7.98 -11.17 -23.71
N ALA A 154 -7.55 -10.82 -24.92
CA ALA A 154 -6.15 -10.95 -25.32
C ALA A 154 -5.21 -10.13 -24.42
N ARG A 155 -5.62 -8.92 -24.03
CA ARG A 155 -4.88 -8.08 -23.08
C ARG A 155 -4.82 -8.70 -21.69
N ALA A 156 -5.96 -9.17 -21.17
CA ALA A 156 -6.05 -9.86 -19.87
C ALA A 156 -5.21 -11.14 -19.83
N GLU A 157 -5.13 -11.89 -20.93
CA GLU A 157 -4.28 -13.08 -21.05
C GLU A 157 -2.78 -12.74 -21.05
N SER A 158 -2.41 -11.56 -21.56
CA SER A 158 -1.01 -11.14 -21.71
C SER A 158 -0.39 -10.48 -20.47
N ALA A 159 -1.20 -10.13 -19.47
CA ALA A 159 -0.77 -9.39 -18.29
C ALA A 159 -1.06 -10.20 -17.02
N SER A 160 -0.22 -10.09 -15.99
CA SER A 160 -0.54 -10.70 -14.70
C SER A 160 -1.51 -9.83 -13.88
N VAL A 161 -1.40 -8.51 -14.05
CA VAL A 161 -2.15 -7.48 -13.31
C VAL A 161 -2.29 -6.24 -14.19
N TYR A 162 -3.40 -5.52 -14.04
CA TYR A 162 -3.55 -4.20 -14.62
C TYR A 162 -2.96 -3.13 -13.71
N ALA A 163 -1.97 -2.38 -14.17
CA ALA A 163 -1.45 -1.22 -13.46
C ALA A 163 -0.85 -0.25 -14.47
N ASN A 164 -1.13 1.05 -14.28
CA ASN A 164 -0.56 2.13 -15.06
C ASN A 164 0.43 2.90 -14.17
N PRO A 165 1.70 3.09 -14.58
CA PRO A 165 2.65 3.92 -13.85
C PRO A 165 2.12 5.32 -13.53
N ALA A 166 1.32 5.91 -14.42
CA ALA A 166 0.74 7.24 -14.23
C ALA A 166 -0.25 7.33 -13.05
N ASP A 167 -0.86 6.20 -12.66
CA ASP A 167 -1.77 6.12 -11.51
C ASP A 167 -1.01 6.04 -10.17
N LEU A 168 0.33 5.99 -10.20
CA LEU A 168 1.18 5.93 -9.01
C LEU A 168 1.62 7.33 -8.57
N SER A 169 1.48 7.61 -7.28
CA SER A 169 1.81 8.89 -6.67
C SER A 169 3.21 9.36 -7.03
N GLY A 170 3.30 10.62 -7.48
CA GLY A 170 4.57 11.25 -7.81
C GLY A 170 5.10 10.91 -9.20
N TYR A 171 4.56 9.90 -9.90
CA TYR A 171 5.03 9.56 -11.25
C TYR A 171 4.85 10.76 -12.20
N GLU A 172 3.66 11.29 -12.38
CA GLU A 172 3.47 12.48 -13.23
C GLU A 172 4.21 13.72 -12.70
N SER A 173 4.22 13.90 -11.37
CA SER A 173 4.80 15.08 -10.71
C SER A 173 6.32 15.19 -10.92
N TRP A 174 7.05 14.06 -10.95
CA TRP A 174 8.48 14.06 -11.21
C TRP A 174 8.83 14.34 -12.68
N GLY A 175 7.92 14.05 -13.62
CA GLY A 175 8.10 14.35 -15.04
C GLY A 175 8.07 15.85 -15.35
N GLU A 176 7.28 16.61 -14.59
CA GLU A 176 7.12 18.06 -14.76
C GLU A 176 7.81 18.89 -13.65
N TYR A 177 8.67 18.28 -12.84
CA TYR A 177 9.20 18.89 -11.63
C TYR A 177 9.89 20.25 -11.91
N LYS A 178 9.33 21.32 -11.31
CA LYS A 178 9.86 22.69 -11.43
C LYS A 178 10.63 23.07 -10.17
N TYR A 179 11.89 23.44 -10.36
CA TYR A 179 12.80 23.87 -9.30
C TYR A 179 12.56 25.35 -8.92
N ASP A 180 11.36 25.69 -8.49
CA ASP A 180 11.03 27.09 -8.15
C ASP A 180 10.99 27.31 -6.62
N VAL A 181 11.18 26.26 -5.81
CA VAL A 181 10.79 26.23 -4.38
C VAL A 181 11.99 26.37 -3.41
N GLY A 182 13.23 26.27 -3.89
CA GLY A 182 14.44 26.35 -3.06
C GLY A 182 15.10 24.99 -2.81
N MET A 183 16.35 25.00 -2.34
CA MET A 183 17.17 23.80 -2.16
C MET A 183 16.62 22.89 -1.06
N LYS A 184 16.25 23.47 0.09
CA LYS A 184 15.78 22.70 1.25
C LYS A 184 14.47 22.01 0.94
N GLU A 185 13.56 22.72 0.30
CA GLU A 185 12.26 22.24 -0.14
C GLU A 185 12.44 21.14 -1.20
N SER A 186 13.38 21.29 -2.13
CA SER A 186 13.66 20.25 -3.13
C SER A 186 14.25 18.96 -2.53
N VAL A 187 15.10 19.08 -1.51
CA VAL A 187 15.62 17.92 -0.77
C VAL A 187 14.48 17.23 0.00
N GLU A 188 13.59 18.01 0.61
CA GLU A 188 12.40 17.50 1.30
C GLU A 188 11.44 16.80 0.32
N ASP A 189 11.17 17.38 -0.84
CA ASP A 189 10.36 16.77 -1.90
C ASP A 189 10.98 15.45 -2.39
N CYS A 190 12.31 15.41 -2.59
CA CYS A 190 13.00 14.18 -2.94
C CYS A 190 12.89 13.13 -1.84
N TRP A 191 12.94 13.53 -0.57
CA TRP A 191 12.81 12.60 0.55
C TRP A 191 11.41 11.98 0.58
N TYR A 192 10.36 12.78 0.41
CA TYR A 192 9.00 12.24 0.30
C TYR A 192 8.82 11.39 -0.95
N GLY A 193 9.46 11.75 -2.07
CA GLY A 193 9.52 10.92 -3.27
C GLY A 193 10.18 9.56 -3.00
N GLN A 194 11.30 9.54 -2.26
CA GLN A 194 11.99 8.31 -1.89
C GLN A 194 11.13 7.42 -0.99
N LEU A 195 10.42 8.01 -0.02
CA LEU A 195 9.48 7.28 0.84
C LEU A 195 8.30 6.71 0.03
N ALA A 196 7.73 7.51 -0.88
CA ALA A 196 6.67 7.07 -1.77
C ALA A 196 7.12 5.89 -2.65
N TYR A 197 8.33 5.96 -3.21
CA TYR A 197 8.93 4.88 -4.00
C TYR A 197 8.99 3.57 -3.20
N TRP A 198 9.52 3.62 -1.97
CA TRP A 198 9.60 2.42 -1.12
C TRP A 198 8.24 1.79 -0.81
N ILE A 199 7.20 2.60 -0.64
CA ILE A 199 5.84 2.07 -0.43
C ILE A 199 5.30 1.47 -1.73
N ILE A 200 5.51 2.12 -2.88
CA ILE A 200 5.13 1.61 -4.20
C ILE A 200 5.81 0.25 -4.45
N GLU A 201 7.11 0.16 -4.16
CA GLU A 201 7.90 -1.07 -4.26
C GLU A 201 7.29 -2.20 -3.41
N ASP A 202 7.02 -1.96 -2.12
CA ASP A 202 6.41 -2.97 -1.24
C ASP A 202 5.04 -3.44 -1.76
N VAL A 203 4.21 -2.51 -2.23
CA VAL A 203 2.88 -2.83 -2.77
C VAL A 203 3.00 -3.68 -4.04
N ILE A 204 3.85 -3.28 -4.98
CA ILE A 204 4.05 -4.01 -6.24
C ILE A 204 4.67 -5.39 -5.97
N ASP A 205 5.64 -5.49 -5.06
CA ASP A 205 6.25 -6.77 -4.67
C ASP A 205 5.24 -7.71 -4.03
N THR A 206 4.37 -7.17 -3.17
CA THR A 206 3.28 -7.94 -2.56
C THR A 206 2.31 -8.45 -3.63
N ILE A 207 1.92 -7.60 -4.60
CA ILE A 207 1.08 -8.01 -5.73
C ILE A 207 1.78 -9.12 -6.54
N GLY A 208 3.07 -8.96 -6.85
CA GLY A 208 3.86 -9.96 -7.56
C GLY A 208 3.92 -11.29 -6.82
N ALA A 209 4.09 -11.26 -5.50
CA ALA A 209 4.09 -12.46 -4.66
C ALA A 209 2.71 -13.15 -4.62
N LEU A 210 1.62 -12.38 -4.48
CA LEU A 210 0.25 -12.92 -4.48
C LEU A 210 -0.15 -13.50 -5.83
N ASN A 211 0.30 -12.88 -6.92
CA ASN A 211 0.07 -13.36 -8.28
C ASN A 211 1.09 -14.40 -8.74
N SER A 212 1.99 -14.85 -7.85
CA SER A 212 2.97 -15.88 -8.19
C SER A 212 2.26 -17.15 -8.69
N GLY A 213 2.69 -17.65 -9.85
CA GLY A 213 2.06 -18.80 -10.52
C GLY A 213 0.89 -18.46 -11.46
N SER A 214 0.48 -17.20 -11.54
CA SER A 214 -0.50 -16.72 -12.53
C SER A 214 0.18 -15.89 -13.61
N ASN A 215 -0.13 -16.19 -14.88
CA ASN A 215 0.40 -15.44 -16.03
C ASN A 215 -0.66 -14.54 -16.69
N SER A 216 -1.92 -14.62 -16.23
CA SER A 216 -3.06 -13.90 -16.79
C SER A 216 -3.89 -13.25 -15.70
N VAL A 217 -4.50 -12.11 -16.00
CA VAL A 217 -5.43 -11.41 -15.09
C VAL A 217 -6.62 -12.29 -14.70
N PHE A 218 -7.00 -13.26 -15.54
CA PHE A 218 -8.12 -14.17 -15.25
C PHE A 218 -7.82 -15.13 -14.10
N THR A 219 -6.56 -15.57 -13.99
CA THR A 219 -6.12 -16.54 -12.99
C THR A 219 -5.51 -15.88 -11.76
N SER A 220 -5.03 -14.64 -11.90
CA SER A 220 -4.41 -13.88 -10.82
C SER A 220 -5.40 -13.53 -9.70
N PRO A 221 -5.02 -13.75 -8.43
CA PRO A 221 -5.79 -13.28 -7.28
C PRO A 221 -6.00 -11.76 -7.28
N VAL A 222 -4.94 -11.00 -7.60
CA VAL A 222 -5.00 -9.54 -7.72
C VAL A 222 -5.05 -9.14 -9.18
N LYS A 223 -6.13 -8.50 -9.59
CA LYS A 223 -6.39 -8.20 -11.01
C LYS A 223 -5.96 -6.81 -11.44
N ARG A 224 -6.06 -5.83 -10.53
CA ARG A 224 -5.81 -4.42 -10.86
C ARG A 224 -5.32 -3.64 -9.66
N LEU A 225 -4.31 -2.80 -9.89
CA LEU A 225 -3.94 -1.68 -9.04
C LEU A 225 -4.60 -0.43 -9.61
N LEU A 226 -5.44 0.25 -8.81
CA LEU A 226 -6.23 1.40 -9.28
C LEU A 226 -5.46 2.70 -9.17
N PHE A 227 -5.05 3.07 -7.96
CA PHE A 227 -4.23 4.24 -7.71
C PHE A 227 -3.48 4.04 -6.40
N GLY A 228 -2.29 4.63 -6.31
CA GLY A 228 -1.59 4.82 -5.05
C GLY A 228 -1.39 6.32 -4.88
N SER A 229 -1.91 6.93 -3.82
CA SER A 229 -1.74 8.36 -3.56
C SER A 229 -1.15 8.57 -2.17
N PHE A 230 -0.11 9.38 -2.09
CA PHE A 230 0.48 9.83 -0.82
C PHE A 230 0.32 11.33 -0.72
N THR A 231 -0.67 11.77 0.05
CA THR A 231 -0.86 13.18 0.33
C THR A 231 -0.04 13.57 1.56
N THR A 232 0.95 14.44 1.39
CA THR A 232 1.47 15.23 2.50
C THR A 232 0.48 16.38 2.71
N SER A 233 -0.02 16.56 3.94
CA SER A 233 -1.04 17.56 4.30
C SER A 233 -0.59 19.02 4.14
N THR A 234 0.52 19.27 3.46
CA THR A 234 1.13 20.59 3.26
C THR A 234 0.74 21.28 1.95
N SER A 235 0.05 20.61 1.01
CA SER A 235 -0.39 21.21 -0.25
C SER A 235 -1.85 21.69 -0.30
N GLU A 236 -2.63 21.54 0.79
CA GLU A 236 -3.91 22.24 0.95
C GLU A 236 -3.70 23.70 1.43
N LYS A 237 -3.00 24.50 0.63
CA LYS A 237 -3.09 25.96 0.73
C LYS A 237 -3.80 26.51 -0.50
N ARG A 238 -5.13 26.34 -0.53
CA ARG A 238 -6.06 27.42 -0.93
C ARG A 238 -7.54 27.21 -0.56
N SER A 239 -7.86 26.73 0.65
CA SER A 239 -9.19 26.98 1.24
C SER A 239 -9.22 26.82 2.77
N LYS A 240 -9.10 27.97 3.45
CA LYS A 240 -9.67 28.33 4.77
C LYS A 240 -9.73 27.27 5.91
N LYS A 241 -8.98 27.63 6.98
CA LYS A 241 -9.33 27.63 8.43
C LYS A 241 -8.74 26.47 9.28
N LYS A 242 -7.90 26.88 10.26
CA LYS A 242 -7.47 26.18 11.50
C LYS A 242 -8.53 25.16 12.00
N GLU A 243 -8.18 23.98 12.52
CA GLU A 243 -7.37 23.75 13.73
C GLU A 243 -7.06 22.24 13.96
N ALA A 244 -5.91 21.97 14.61
CA ALA A 244 -5.51 20.78 15.41
C ALA A 244 -5.13 19.43 14.74
N ASP A 245 -3.83 19.11 14.81
CA ASP A 245 -3.21 17.77 14.80
C ASP A 245 -3.53 16.80 13.65
N ASP A 246 -3.19 17.18 12.42
CA ASP A 246 -3.24 16.24 11.28
C ASP A 246 -1.92 15.53 11.04
N LYS A 247 -1.89 14.26 11.48
CA LYS A 247 -0.93 13.23 11.10
C LYS A 247 -1.18 12.79 9.65
N PRO A 248 -0.17 12.23 8.95
CA PRO A 248 -0.36 11.69 7.60
C PRO A 248 -1.43 10.59 7.62
N SER A 249 -2.38 10.68 6.68
CA SER A 249 -3.39 9.64 6.46
C SER A 249 -3.02 8.84 5.21
N TYR A 250 -2.85 7.53 5.36
CA TYR A 250 -2.61 6.61 4.25
C TYR A 250 -3.91 5.84 3.99
N VAL A 251 -4.56 6.10 2.86
CA VAL A 251 -5.79 5.40 2.46
C VAL A 251 -5.49 4.48 1.29
N LEU A 252 -5.31 3.19 1.58
CA LEU A 252 -5.28 2.14 0.56
C LEU A 252 -6.72 1.70 0.29
N SER A 253 -7.24 1.96 -0.90
CA SER A 253 -8.57 1.47 -1.30
C SER A 253 -8.40 0.21 -2.14
N ILE A 254 -8.61 -0.95 -1.51
CA ILE A 254 -8.71 -2.24 -2.19
C ILE A 254 -10.21 -2.56 -2.27
N LYS A 255 -10.76 -2.62 -3.49
CA LYS A 255 -12.12 -3.14 -3.71
C LYS A 255 -11.98 -4.56 -4.25
N GLU A 256 -12.57 -5.52 -3.53
CA GLU A 256 -12.75 -6.91 -3.96
C GLU A 256 -13.67 -7.01 -5.19
#